data_AF-A0A820M978-F1
#
_entry.id   AF-A0A820M978-F1
#
_cell.length_a   1.000
_cell.length_b   1.000
_cell.length_c   1.000
_cell.angle_alpha   90.00
_cell.angle_beta   90.00
_cell.angle_gamma   90.00
#
_symmetry.space_group_name_H-M   'P 1'
#
loop_
_entity.id
_entity.type
_entity.pdbx_description
1 polymer ?
#
loop_
_entity_poly.entity_id
_entity_poly.type
_entity_poly.pdbx_seq_one_letter_code
_entity_poly.pdbx_strand_id
1 'polypeptide(L)'
;ILGELREHELKLDGQHIQVTEENKQEYIDLVINYRFVQRMATQMNALKQGIQEILPLDTIKLFDEKEVELLISGLGEINVNDWRTYTMYKGGYTPEALVIQWFWKVNE
;
A
#
# COMPACT_ATOMS: atom_id res chain seq x y z
N ILE A 1 13.82 -23.09 3.41
CA ILE A 1 13.08 -23.83 2.35
C ILE A 1 11.77 -23.08 2.11
N LEU A 2 11.31 -22.93 0.86
CA LEU A 2 10.04 -22.22 0.60
C LEU A 2 8.87 -23.07 1.12
N GLY A 3 7.89 -22.44 1.78
CA GLY A 3 6.68 -23.12 2.29
C GLY A 3 6.70 -23.56 3.77
N GLU A 4 7.77 -23.29 4.51
CA GLU A 4 7.80 -23.51 5.97
C GLU A 4 7.08 -22.38 6.72
N LEU A 5 6.25 -22.75 7.71
CA LEU A 5 5.73 -21.81 8.70
C LEU A 5 6.86 -21.41 9.67
N ARG A 6 7.08 -20.11 9.83
CA ARG A 6 8.05 -19.56 10.76
C ARG A 6 7.38 -18.50 11.61
N GLU A 7 7.58 -18.60 12.91
CA GLU A 7 7.15 -17.60 13.88
C GLU A 7 8.21 -16.52 14.01
N HIS A 8 7.78 -15.29 14.27
CA HIS A 8 8.65 -14.14 14.47
C HIS A 8 8.10 -13.30 15.62
N GLU A 9 8.91 -13.12 16.65
CA GLU A 9 8.55 -12.24 17.76
C GLU A 9 8.59 -10.77 17.32
N LEU A 10 7.51 -10.04 17.61
CA LEU A 10 7.39 -8.63 17.24
C LEU A 10 8.21 -7.70 18.13
N LYS A 11 8.48 -8.13 19.36
CA LYS A 11 9.34 -7.48 20.34
C LYS A 11 10.00 -8.55 21.21
N LEU A 12 11.02 -8.16 21.97
CA LEU A 12 11.73 -9.06 22.89
C LEU A 12 10.75 -9.76 23.84
N ASP A 13 10.87 -11.08 23.96
CA ASP A 13 10.00 -11.94 24.77
C ASP A 13 8.50 -11.83 24.41
N GLY A 14 8.21 -11.42 23.17
CA GLY A 14 6.86 -11.16 22.69
C GLY A 14 5.96 -12.39 22.74
N GLN A 15 6.51 -13.60 22.61
CA GLN A 15 5.73 -14.84 22.70
C GLN A 15 5.06 -15.03 24.07
N HIS A 16 5.57 -14.39 25.12
CA HIS A 16 5.04 -14.49 26.48
C HIS A 16 4.06 -13.36 26.84
N ILE A 17 3.86 -12.40 25.94
CA ILE A 17 3.04 -11.22 26.18
C ILE A 17 1.71 -11.41 25.44
N GLN A 18 0.62 -11.54 26.21
CA GLN A 18 -0.72 -11.60 25.62
C GLN A 18 -1.14 -10.23 25.11
N VAL A 19 -1.81 -10.21 23.96
CA VAL A 19 -2.43 -8.99 23.43
C VAL A 19 -3.72 -8.72 24.21
N THR A 20 -3.81 -7.56 24.83
CA THR A 20 -4.95 -7.06 25.60
C THR A 20 -5.48 -5.77 24.96
N GLU A 21 -6.62 -5.25 25.43
CA GLU A 21 -7.14 -3.97 24.94
C GLU A 21 -6.17 -2.81 25.18
N GLU A 22 -5.42 -2.86 26.29
CA GLU A 22 -4.47 -1.82 26.68
C GLU A 22 -3.23 -1.78 25.79
N ASN A 23 -2.76 -2.93 25.27
CA ASN A 23 -1.56 -3.02 24.43
C ASN A 23 -1.85 -3.25 22.93
N LYS A 24 -3.13 -3.27 22.54
CA LYS A 24 -3.55 -3.56 21.15
C LYS A 24 -2.95 -2.61 20.13
N GLN A 25 -2.86 -1.32 20.43
CA GLN A 25 -2.30 -0.33 19.50
C GLN A 25 -0.82 -0.60 19.24
N GLU A 26 -0.04 -0.88 20.29
CA GLU A 26 1.37 -1.26 20.17
C GLU A 26 1.52 -2.52 19.30
N TYR A 27 0.68 -3.53 19.53
CA TYR A 27 0.69 -4.74 18.73
C TYR A 27 0.43 -4.45 17.24
N ILE A 28 -0.56 -3.61 16.91
CA ILE A 28 -0.86 -3.20 15.53
C ILE A 28 0.35 -2.51 14.90
N ASP A 29 0.97 -1.56 15.60
CA ASP A 29 2.12 -0.82 15.09
C ASP A 29 3.31 -1.74 14.81
N LEU A 30 3.56 -2.71 15.70
CA LEU A 30 4.62 -3.71 15.52
C LEU A 30 4.34 -4.65 14.33
N VAL A 31 3.08 -5.09 14.16
CA VAL A 31 2.68 -5.92 13.01
C VAL A 31 2.89 -5.17 11.69
N ILE A 32 2.48 -3.90 11.63
CA ILE A 32 2.65 -3.03 10.46
C ILE A 32 4.14 -2.86 10.16
N ASN A 33 4.95 -2.53 11.18
CA ASN A 33 6.39 -2.35 11.04
C ASN A 33 7.08 -3.63 10.53
N TYR A 34 6.75 -4.79 11.08
CA TYR A 34 7.30 -6.06 10.62
C TYR A 34 6.90 -6.35 9.16
N ARG A 35 5.61 -6.19 8.84
CA ARG A 35 5.04 -6.57 7.53
C ARG A 35 5.60 -5.73 6.38
N PHE A 36 5.77 -4.43 6.59
CA PHE A 36 6.10 -3.46 5.53
C PHE A 36 7.53 -2.90 5.61
N VAL A 37 8.21 -3.00 6.75
CA VAL A 37 9.56 -2.44 6.92
C VAL A 37 10.58 -3.56 7.13
N GLN A 38 10.52 -4.26 8.26
CA GLN A 38 11.61 -5.15 8.68
C GLN A 38 11.85 -6.30 7.69
N ARG A 39 10.77 -6.97 7.25
CA ARG A 39 10.86 -8.17 6.39
C ARG A 39 11.44 -7.89 4.99
N MET A 40 11.46 -6.64 4.55
CA MET A 40 11.95 -6.22 3.24
C MET A 40 13.07 -5.18 3.32
N ALA A 41 13.62 -4.93 4.52
CA ALA A 41 14.60 -3.89 4.76
C ALA A 41 15.86 -4.05 3.91
N THR A 42 16.37 -5.27 3.75
CA THR A 42 17.59 -5.53 2.96
C THR A 42 17.41 -5.13 1.50
N GLN A 43 16.31 -5.55 0.88
CA GLN A 43 16.00 -5.27 -0.52
C GLN A 43 15.70 -3.78 -0.72
N MET A 44 14.94 -3.19 0.21
CA MET A 44 14.60 -1.77 0.17
C MET A 44 15.84 -0.88 0.33
N ASN A 45 16.77 -1.25 1.23
CA ASN A 45 18.03 -0.52 1.40
C ASN A 45 18.92 -0.60 0.16
N ALA A 46 19.01 -1.77 -0.48
CA ALA A 46 19.75 -1.92 -1.73
C ALA A 46 19.13 -1.06 -2.86
N LEU A 47 17.80 -1.05 -2.98
CA LEU A 47 17.10 -0.20 -3.94
C LEU A 47 17.36 1.29 -3.65
N LYS A 48 17.23 1.71 -2.40
CA LYS A 48 17.51 3.08 -1.96
C LYS A 48 18.94 3.51 -2.28
N GLN A 49 19.91 2.63 -2.06
CA GLN A 49 21.31 2.88 -2.40
C GLN A 49 21.49 3.06 -3.91
N GLY A 50 20.91 2.18 -4.73
CA GLY A 50 20.98 2.30 -6.19
C GLY A 50 20.35 3.60 -6.70
N ILE A 51 19.22 4.02 -6.12
CA ILE A 51 18.60 5.31 -6.45
C ILE A 51 19.52 6.47 -6.05
N GLN A 52 20.13 6.40 -4.87
CA GLN A 52 21.07 7.42 -4.35
C GLN A 52 22.30 7.63 -5.24
N GLU A 53 22.77 6.59 -5.91
CA GLU A 53 23.92 6.67 -6.82
C GLU A 53 23.60 7.49 -8.09
N ILE A 54 22.32 7.58 -8.46
CA ILE A 54 21.86 8.28 -9.67
C ILE A 54 21.30 9.67 -9.33
N LEU A 55 20.56 9.78 -8.23
CA LEU A 55 19.85 11.00 -7.84
C LEU A 55 19.90 11.23 -6.33
N PRO A 56 20.19 12.46 -5.87
CA PRO A 56 20.11 12.81 -4.45
C PRO A 56 18.69 12.59 -3.89
N LEU A 57 18.57 11.88 -2.76
CA LEU A 57 17.26 11.61 -2.15
C LEU A 57 16.51 12.86 -1.72
N ASP A 58 17.20 13.95 -1.41
CA ASP A 58 16.56 15.20 -1.01
C ASP A 58 15.68 15.76 -2.13
N THR A 59 15.96 15.43 -3.38
CA THR A 59 15.11 15.76 -4.52
C THR A 59 13.80 14.96 -4.50
N ILE A 60 13.84 13.67 -4.12
CA ILE A 60 12.64 12.82 -4.02
C ILE A 60 11.77 13.25 -2.84
N LYS A 61 12.38 13.69 -1.73
CA LYS A 61 11.65 14.13 -0.52
C LYS A 61 10.74 15.35 -0.73
N LEU A 62 10.88 16.06 -1.85
CA LEU A 62 10.00 17.17 -2.21
C LEU A 62 8.62 16.69 -2.68
N PHE A 63 8.51 15.42 -3.05
CA PHE A 63 7.30 14.80 -3.59
C PHE A 63 6.63 13.89 -2.56
N ASP A 64 5.30 13.84 -2.60
CA ASP A 64 4.54 12.82 -1.86
C ASP A 64 4.60 11.45 -2.56
N GLU A 65 4.04 10.40 -1.94
CA GLU A 65 4.10 9.05 -2.48
C GLU A 65 3.42 8.90 -3.85
N LYS A 66 2.36 9.67 -4.11
CA LYS A 66 1.61 9.63 -5.38
C LYS A 66 2.34 10.37 -6.48
N GLU A 67 2.98 11.48 -6.15
CA GLU A 67 3.82 12.22 -7.08
C GLU A 67 5.05 11.42 -7.48
N VAL A 68 5.68 10.70 -6.55
CA VAL A 68 6.80 9.78 -6.87
C VAL A 68 6.33 8.64 -7.78
N GLU A 69 5.18 8.04 -7.49
CA GLU A 69 4.57 7.03 -8.38
C GLU A 69 4.36 7.60 -9.78
N LEU A 70 3.77 8.80 -9.87
CA LEU A 70 3.51 9.47 -11.14
C LEU A 70 4.80 9.78 -11.92
N LEU A 71 5.86 10.23 -11.26
CA LEU A 71 7.16 10.52 -11.89
C LEU A 71 7.80 9.27 -12.49
N ILE A 72 7.67 8.12 -11.82
CA ILE A 72 8.28 6.86 -12.25
C ILE A 72 7.42 6.17 -13.31
N SER A 73 6.12 6.10 -13.10
CA SER A 73 5.19 5.32 -13.92
C SER A 73 4.59 6.13 -15.09
N GLY A 74 4.67 7.46 -15.03
CA GLY A 74 4.05 8.36 -15.99
C GLY A 74 2.53 8.45 -15.84
N LEU A 75 1.91 9.30 -16.65
CA LEU A 75 0.45 9.36 -16.76
C LEU A 75 -0.03 8.17 -17.60
N GLY A 76 -0.70 7.21 -16.97
CA GLY A 76 -1.50 6.22 -17.68
C GLY A 76 -2.83 6.83 -18.12
N GLU A 77 -3.21 6.63 -19.38
CA GLU A 77 -4.56 6.95 -19.83
C GLU A 77 -5.52 5.85 -19.34
N ILE A 78 -6.46 6.21 -18.46
CA ILE A 78 -7.51 5.29 -18.03
C ILE A 78 -8.61 5.30 -19.08
N ASN A 79 -8.87 4.13 -19.68
CA ASN A 79 -10.03 3.96 -20.54
C ASN A 79 -11.30 3.86 -19.68
N VAL A 80 -12.02 4.98 -19.55
CA VAL A 80 -13.24 5.10 -18.74
C VAL A 80 -14.32 4.13 -19.19
N ASN A 81 -14.43 3.87 -20.50
CA ASN A 81 -15.40 2.91 -21.02
C ASN A 81 -15.07 1.48 -20.58
N ASP A 82 -13.79 1.12 -20.60
CA ASP A 82 -13.32 -0.19 -20.13
C ASP A 82 -13.57 -0.34 -18.62
N TRP A 83 -13.19 0.67 -17.83
CA TRP A 83 -13.41 0.70 -16.40
C TRP A 83 -14.90 0.56 -16.05
N ARG A 84 -15.78 1.28 -16.76
CA ARG A 84 -17.23 1.21 -16.57
C ARG A 84 -17.80 -0.15 -16.95
N THR A 85 -17.33 -0.73 -18.06
CA THR A 85 -17.81 -2.04 -18.58
C THR A 85 -17.53 -3.17 -17.60
N TYR A 86 -16.37 -3.14 -16.93
CA TYR A 86 -15.95 -4.20 -16.01
C TYR A 86 -16.19 -3.87 -14.52
N THR A 87 -16.95 -2.81 -14.21
CA THR A 87 -17.32 -2.48 -12.83
C THR A 87 -18.56 -3.26 -12.36
N MET A 88 -18.44 -3.98 -11.24
CA MET A 88 -19.55 -4.67 -10.58
C MET A 88 -20.10 -3.85 -9.41
N TYR A 89 -21.42 -3.69 -9.35
CA TYR A 89 -22.11 -2.96 -8.30
C TYR A 89 -22.60 -3.89 -7.18
N LYS A 90 -22.54 -3.41 -5.92
CA LYS A 90 -22.96 -4.15 -4.71
C LYS A 90 -23.90 -3.29 -3.86
N GLY A 91 -24.60 -3.91 -2.91
CA GLY A 91 -25.43 -3.18 -1.94
C GLY A 91 -26.72 -2.59 -2.54
N GLY A 92 -27.23 -3.17 -3.63
CA GLY A 92 -28.45 -2.73 -4.30
C GLY A 92 -28.25 -1.64 -5.37
N TYR A 93 -27.02 -1.16 -5.57
CA TYR A 93 -26.71 -0.28 -6.69
C TYR A 93 -26.74 -1.02 -8.03
N THR A 94 -27.23 -0.34 -9.04
CA THR A 94 -27.22 -0.78 -10.44
C THR A 94 -26.66 0.34 -11.32
N PRO A 95 -26.24 0.07 -12.57
CA PRO A 95 -25.75 1.09 -13.49
C PRO A 95 -26.75 2.25 -13.71
N GLU A 96 -28.04 1.99 -13.52
CA GLU A 96 -29.13 2.96 -13.70
C GLU A 96 -29.34 3.86 -12.48
N ALA A 97 -28.76 3.51 -11.32
CA ALA A 97 -28.88 4.32 -10.12
C ALA A 97 -28.27 5.71 -10.36
N LEU A 98 -29.01 6.76 -9.95
CA LEU A 98 -28.64 8.15 -10.23
C LEU A 98 -27.23 8.51 -9.74
N VAL A 99 -26.84 8.01 -8.56
CA VAL A 99 -25.50 8.22 -8.00
C VAL A 99 -24.40 7.56 -8.84
N ILE A 100 -24.68 6.42 -9.48
CA ILE A 100 -23.72 5.74 -10.36
C ILE A 100 -23.57 6.50 -11.67
N GLN A 101 -24.67 7.01 -12.22
CA GLN A 101 -24.61 7.87 -13.41
C GLN A 101 -23.81 9.15 -13.14
N TRP A 102 -23.99 9.77 -11.97
CA TRP A 102 -23.20 10.93 -11.57
C TRP A 102 -21.73 10.61 -11.38
N PHE A 103 -21.41 9.48 -10.75
CA PHE A 103 -20.03 9.03 -10.61
C PHE A 103 -19.34 8.93 -11.97
N TRP A 104 -19.95 8.26 -12.95
CA TRP A 104 -19.35 8.15 -14.28
C TRP A 104 -19.30 9.47 -15.04
N LYS A 105 -20.32 10.33 -14.90
CA LYS A 105 -20.33 11.66 -15.53
C LYS A 105 -19.18 12.58 -15.06
N VAL A 106 -18.70 12.40 -13.83
CA VAL A 106 -17.56 13.17 -13.30
C VAL A 106 -16.22 12.59 -13.76
N ASN A 107 -16.19 11.30 -14.13
CA ASN A 107 -14.99 10.59 -14.57
C ASN A 107 -14.91 10.42 -16.10
N GLU A 108 -15.88 10.94 -16.86
CA GLU A 108 -15.84 11.15 -18.32
C GLU A 108 -15.11 12.47 -18.65
#